data_AF-A0A515KIE7-F1
#
_entry.id   AF-A0A515KIE7-F1
#
_cell.length_a   1.000
_cell.length_b   1.000
_cell.length_c   1.000
_cell.angle_alpha   90.00
_cell.angle_beta   90.00
_cell.angle_gamma   90.00
#
_symmetry.space_group_name_H-M   'P 1'
#
loop_
_entity.id
_entity.type
_entity.pdbx_description
1 polymer ?
#
loop_
_entity_poly.entity_id
_entity_poly.type
_entity_poly.pdbx_seq_one_letter_code
_entity_poly.pdbx_strand_id
1 'polypeptide(L)'
;MNDALRAAVFARDKAICSFSGLSVWYLDHGTAPFSHADWVDHVKPKSRGGKDTLENLVCASFFYNCKKLNNGSDCQYLFSEGAPTEIFYFTHGELSSQQASLLNSHKNITAPDWYFNRAIYNVMVAIQNDLAKVDATRDREYWLTSARKRIETWKKMTSAISSFESRGLVRFPDAEDINLMLSLCSAPYEKWGKIYKQLLKCTRDNENTLAKFLKAKSASARKRTVLEAEAKRFVTAPLIEVIRKNAGLL
;
A
#
# COMPACT_ATOMS: atom_id res chain seq x y z
N MET A 1 19.33 4.01 -9.65
CA MET A 1 17.98 3.67 -10.16
C MET A 1 17.13 4.93 -10.21
N ASN A 2 16.58 5.26 -11.38
CA ASN A 2 15.71 6.41 -11.57
C ASN A 2 14.23 6.06 -11.35
N ASP A 3 13.38 7.07 -11.30
CA ASP A 3 11.95 6.91 -11.03
C ASP A 3 11.19 6.23 -12.17
N ALA A 4 11.59 6.44 -13.43
CA ALA A 4 10.98 5.77 -14.58
C ALA A 4 11.14 4.25 -14.51
N LEU A 5 12.32 3.77 -14.11
CA LEU A 5 12.57 2.35 -13.93
C LEU A 5 11.79 1.77 -12.74
N ARG A 6 11.66 2.52 -11.63
CA ARG A 6 10.83 2.10 -10.49
C ARG A 6 9.35 1.97 -10.88
N ALA A 7 8.85 2.97 -11.61
CA ALA A 7 7.50 2.96 -12.16
C ALA A 7 7.26 1.78 -13.12
N ALA A 8 8.24 1.44 -13.96
CA ALA A 8 8.17 0.29 -14.85
C ALA A 8 8.12 -1.05 -14.08
N VAL A 9 8.95 -1.22 -13.04
CA VAL A 9 8.91 -2.40 -12.16
C VAL A 9 7.56 -2.51 -11.46
N PHE A 10 7.06 -1.41 -10.89
CA PHE A 10 5.77 -1.36 -10.20
C PHE A 10 4.62 -1.79 -11.11
N ALA A 11 4.62 -1.32 -12.37
CA ALA A 11 3.61 -1.69 -13.36
C ALA A 11 3.74 -3.14 -13.82
N ARG A 12 4.96 -3.60 -14.17
CA ARG A 12 5.22 -4.98 -14.59
C ARG A 12 4.76 -5.98 -13.52
N ASP A 13 5.10 -5.69 -12.26
CA ASP A 13 4.74 -6.53 -11.13
C ASP A 13 3.34 -6.24 -10.58
N LYS A 14 2.58 -5.34 -11.24
CA LYS A 14 1.18 -5.05 -10.93
C LYS A 14 0.97 -4.63 -9.46
N ALA A 15 1.92 -3.88 -8.91
CA ALA A 15 1.96 -3.49 -7.50
C ALA A 15 1.85 -4.68 -6.52
N ILE A 16 2.34 -5.86 -6.90
CA ILE A 16 2.39 -7.05 -6.05
C ILE A 16 3.82 -7.26 -5.57
N CYS A 17 3.99 -7.48 -4.27
CA CYS A 17 5.26 -7.85 -3.68
C CYS A 17 5.68 -9.26 -4.13
N SER A 18 6.78 -9.38 -4.86
CA SER A 18 7.31 -10.66 -5.38
C SER A 18 7.60 -11.70 -4.29
N PHE A 19 7.87 -11.27 -3.05
CA PHE A 19 8.20 -12.16 -1.94
C PHE A 19 6.99 -12.69 -1.18
N SER A 20 5.83 -12.05 -1.29
CA SER A 20 4.70 -12.36 -0.40
C SER A 20 3.33 -12.36 -1.05
N GLY A 21 3.19 -11.82 -2.26
CA GLY A 21 1.89 -11.62 -2.91
C GLY A 21 1.06 -10.49 -2.31
N LEU A 22 1.60 -9.76 -1.33
CA LEU A 22 0.91 -8.59 -0.77
C LEU A 22 0.81 -7.49 -1.82
N SER A 23 -0.37 -6.89 -1.94
CA SER A 23 -0.50 -5.63 -2.66
C SER A 23 0.26 -4.52 -1.93
N VAL A 24 1.04 -3.76 -2.70
CA VAL A 24 1.67 -2.48 -2.27
C VAL A 24 0.97 -1.27 -2.90
N TRP A 25 -0.24 -1.46 -3.44
CA TRP A 25 -1.09 -0.40 -3.94
C TRP A 25 -1.89 0.21 -2.78
N TYR A 26 -1.66 1.50 -2.51
CA TYR A 26 -2.24 2.16 -1.33
C TYR A 26 -3.77 2.15 -1.32
N LEU A 27 -4.44 2.16 -2.48
CA LEU A 27 -5.91 2.17 -2.51
C LEU A 27 -6.56 0.83 -2.11
N ASP A 28 -5.78 -0.24 -1.98
CA ASP A 28 -6.29 -1.51 -1.44
C ASP A 28 -6.36 -1.51 0.09
N HIS A 29 -5.59 -0.63 0.74
CA HIS A 29 -5.40 -0.65 2.19
C HIS A 29 -5.82 0.66 2.86
N GLY A 30 -5.89 1.76 2.09
CA GLY A 30 -6.11 3.10 2.63
C GLY A 30 -5.10 3.44 3.72
N THR A 31 -5.61 3.95 4.84
CA THR A 31 -4.81 4.30 6.02
C THR A 31 -4.64 3.13 7.01
N ALA A 32 -4.95 1.90 6.61
CA ALA A 32 -4.84 0.76 7.51
C ALA A 32 -3.36 0.52 7.91
N PRO A 33 -3.07 0.09 9.16
CA PRO A 33 -1.69 0.02 9.67
C PRO A 33 -0.85 -1.11 9.06
N PHE A 34 -1.49 -2.01 8.32
CA PHE A 34 -0.84 -3.08 7.56
C PHE A 34 -0.59 -2.69 6.09
N SER A 35 -0.82 -1.43 5.70
CA SER A 35 -0.41 -0.95 4.39
C SER A 35 1.10 -1.00 4.27
N HIS A 36 1.60 -1.47 3.12
CA HIS A 36 3.02 -1.61 2.88
C HIS A 36 3.45 -0.67 1.75
N ALA A 37 4.49 0.11 2.02
CA ALA A 37 5.14 0.91 1.00
C ALA A 37 5.77 0.02 -0.08
N ASP A 38 5.64 0.44 -1.34
CA ASP A 38 6.39 -0.13 -2.43
C ASP A 38 7.89 0.14 -2.24
N TRP A 39 8.67 -0.85 -2.63
CA TRP A 39 10.11 -0.79 -2.71
C TRP A 39 10.55 -1.54 -3.97
N VAL A 40 11.71 -1.17 -4.50
CA VAL A 40 12.33 -1.91 -5.59
C VAL A 40 13.58 -2.59 -5.06
N ASP A 41 13.62 -3.90 -5.17
CA ASP A 41 14.74 -4.71 -4.74
C ASP A 41 15.45 -5.34 -5.93
N HIS A 42 16.74 -5.61 -5.77
CA HIS A 42 17.53 -6.32 -6.76
C HIS A 42 17.41 -7.83 -6.56
N VAL A 43 17.12 -8.55 -7.64
CA VAL A 43 17.15 -10.01 -7.67
C VAL A 43 18.56 -10.49 -7.37
N LYS A 44 19.53 -10.05 -8.18
CA LYS A 44 20.95 -10.16 -7.89
C LYS A 44 21.40 -8.88 -7.18
N PRO A 45 21.88 -8.94 -5.92
CA PRO A 45 22.28 -7.74 -5.18
C PRO A 45 23.33 -6.91 -5.93
N LYS A 46 23.23 -5.58 -5.82
CA LYS A 46 24.19 -4.65 -6.43
C LYS A 46 25.63 -4.88 -5.94
N SER A 47 25.80 -5.23 -4.66
CA SER A 47 27.10 -5.60 -4.07
C SER A 47 27.73 -6.85 -4.70
N ARG A 48 26.95 -7.67 -5.41
CA ARG A 48 27.41 -8.86 -6.14
C ARG A 48 27.40 -8.66 -7.66
N GLY A 49 27.36 -7.40 -8.12
CA GLY A 49 27.36 -7.06 -9.55
C GLY A 49 25.98 -7.07 -10.22
N GLY A 50 24.90 -7.01 -9.44
CA GLY A 50 23.56 -6.73 -9.98
C GLY A 50 23.45 -5.36 -10.61
N LYS A 51 22.68 -5.25 -11.70
CA LYS A 51 22.47 -3.99 -12.44
C LYS A 51 21.10 -3.41 -12.16
N ASP A 52 20.96 -2.09 -12.35
CA ASP A 52 19.67 -1.39 -12.32
C ASP A 52 18.97 -1.59 -13.68
N THR A 53 18.48 -2.80 -13.95
CA THR A 53 17.71 -3.14 -15.17
C THR A 53 16.38 -3.74 -14.78
N LEU A 54 15.38 -3.66 -15.66
CA LEU A 54 14.04 -4.14 -15.35
C LEU A 54 14.07 -5.62 -14.94
N GLU A 55 14.85 -6.43 -15.64
CA GLU A 55 14.98 -7.89 -15.43
C GLU A 55 15.60 -8.24 -14.07
N ASN A 56 16.47 -7.38 -13.53
CA ASN A 56 17.13 -7.63 -12.25
C ASN A 56 16.42 -6.96 -11.06
N LEU A 57 15.28 -6.32 -11.30
CA LEU A 57 14.55 -5.58 -10.28
C LEU A 57 13.16 -6.20 -10.08
N VAL A 58 12.68 -6.16 -8.85
CA VAL A 58 11.34 -6.64 -8.48
C VAL A 58 10.65 -5.66 -7.53
N CYS A 59 9.32 -5.63 -7.61
CA CYS A 59 8.47 -4.94 -6.66
C CYS A 59 8.44 -5.72 -5.35
N ALA A 60 8.76 -5.05 -4.25
CA ALA A 60 8.79 -5.61 -2.92
C ALA A 60 8.02 -4.70 -1.97
N SER A 61 7.44 -5.27 -0.92
CA SER A 61 7.06 -4.47 0.24
C SER A 61 8.32 -4.11 1.03
N PHE A 62 8.38 -2.89 1.56
CA PHE A 62 9.51 -2.45 2.38
C PHE A 62 9.84 -3.44 3.53
N PHE A 63 8.81 -3.99 4.19
CA PHE A 63 8.97 -4.97 5.27
C PHE A 63 9.69 -6.25 4.81
N TYR A 64 9.24 -6.88 3.72
CA TYR A 64 9.87 -8.12 3.23
C TYR A 64 11.24 -7.87 2.62
N ASN A 65 11.48 -6.70 2.05
CA ASN A 65 12.81 -6.28 1.62
C ASN A 65 13.79 -6.21 2.80
N CYS A 66 13.39 -5.58 3.92
CA CYS A 66 14.20 -5.58 5.14
C CYS A 66 14.42 -6.99 5.71
N LYS A 67 13.41 -7.86 5.64
CA LYS A 67 13.54 -9.26 6.07
C LYS A 67 14.56 -10.02 5.22
N LYS A 68 14.56 -9.85 3.88
CA LYS A 68 15.53 -10.48 2.97
C LYS A 68 16.96 -10.03 3.26
N LEU A 69 17.19 -8.76 3.57
CA LEU A 69 18.52 -8.27 3.98
C LEU A 69 19.06 -9.04 5.19
N ASN A 70 18.18 -9.41 6.13
CA ASN A 70 18.54 -10.18 7.31
C ASN A 70 18.66 -11.69 7.05
N ASN A 71 18.22 -12.17 5.88
CA ASN A 71 18.21 -13.59 5.53
C ASN A 71 18.71 -13.79 4.08
N GLY A 72 19.98 -13.47 3.84
CA GLY A 72 20.59 -13.38 2.50
C GLY A 72 20.59 -14.64 1.62
N SER A 73 19.99 -15.74 2.08
CA SER A 73 19.72 -16.98 1.33
C SER A 73 18.27 -17.10 0.82
N ASP A 74 17.34 -16.30 1.34
CA ASP A 74 15.92 -16.35 0.97
C ASP A 74 15.68 -15.55 -0.32
N CYS A 75 15.88 -16.22 -1.45
CA CYS A 75 15.66 -15.69 -2.79
C CYS A 75 14.40 -16.26 -3.44
N GLN A 76 13.49 -16.87 -2.66
CA GLN A 76 12.28 -17.46 -3.22
C GLN A 76 11.26 -16.38 -3.57
N TYR A 77 10.91 -16.30 -4.85
CA TYR A 77 9.85 -15.44 -5.34
C TYR A 77 8.55 -16.25 -5.40
N LEU A 78 7.58 -15.81 -4.61
CA LEU A 78 6.21 -16.34 -4.67
C LEU A 78 5.44 -15.74 -5.85
N PHE A 79 5.84 -14.55 -6.32
CA PHE A 79 5.22 -13.85 -7.43
C PHE A 79 6.26 -13.29 -8.41
N SER A 80 5.95 -13.37 -9.70
CA SER A 80 6.73 -12.79 -10.80
C SER A 80 5.78 -12.07 -11.76
N GLU A 81 6.08 -10.82 -12.13
CA GLU A 81 5.24 -10.02 -13.04
C GLU A 81 3.76 -9.94 -12.59
N GLY A 82 3.57 -9.92 -11.27
CA GLY A 82 2.26 -9.91 -10.61
C GLY A 82 1.45 -11.21 -10.76
N ALA A 83 2.07 -12.32 -11.13
CA ALA A 83 1.45 -13.65 -11.18
C ALA A 83 2.10 -14.60 -10.14
N PRO A 84 1.33 -15.52 -9.53
CA PRO A 84 1.91 -16.52 -8.62
C PRO A 84 2.86 -17.46 -9.38
N THR A 85 3.97 -17.82 -8.75
CA THR A 85 4.94 -18.80 -9.27
C THR A 85 4.53 -20.23 -8.90
N GLU A 86 5.20 -21.22 -9.49
CA GLU A 86 5.02 -22.62 -9.07
C GLU A 86 5.30 -22.82 -7.57
N ILE A 87 6.32 -22.13 -7.04
CA ILE A 87 6.67 -22.16 -5.62
C ILE A 87 5.49 -21.72 -4.77
N PHE A 88 4.74 -20.69 -5.19
CA PHE A 88 3.53 -20.28 -4.49
C PHE A 88 2.51 -21.40 -4.43
N TYR A 89 2.18 -22.04 -5.56
CA TYR A 89 1.17 -23.10 -5.59
C TYR A 89 1.59 -24.31 -4.75
N PHE A 90 2.86 -24.71 -4.80
CA PHE A 90 3.37 -25.79 -3.96
C PHE A 90 3.33 -25.45 -2.47
N THR A 91 3.51 -24.18 -2.09
CA THR A 91 3.59 -23.75 -0.69
C THR A 91 2.21 -23.43 -0.09
N HIS A 92 1.33 -22.81 -0.89
CA HIS A 92 0.09 -22.19 -0.41
C HIS A 92 -1.18 -22.74 -1.08
N GLY A 93 -1.06 -23.56 -2.12
CA GLY A 93 -2.19 -24.06 -2.89
C GLY A 93 -2.80 -23.00 -3.81
N GLU A 94 -4.07 -23.19 -4.17
CA GLU A 94 -4.79 -22.30 -5.07
C GLU A 94 -5.03 -20.90 -4.48
N LEU A 95 -5.15 -19.90 -5.36
CA LEU A 95 -5.56 -18.57 -4.96
C LEU A 95 -7.00 -18.58 -4.45
N SER A 96 -7.25 -17.89 -3.34
CA SER A 96 -8.62 -17.54 -2.95
C SER A 96 -9.27 -16.64 -4.01
N SER A 97 -10.61 -16.67 -4.11
CA SER A 97 -11.36 -15.81 -5.04
C SER A 97 -11.05 -14.31 -4.83
N GLN A 98 -10.80 -13.90 -3.58
CA GLN A 98 -10.39 -12.54 -3.24
C GLN A 98 -9.03 -12.19 -3.83
N GLN A 99 -8.03 -13.07 -3.71
CA GLN A 99 -6.71 -12.86 -4.30
C GLN A 99 -6.78 -12.84 -5.83
N ALA A 100 -7.53 -13.78 -6.44
CA ALA A 100 -7.70 -13.81 -7.88
C ALA A 100 -8.36 -12.53 -8.43
N SER A 101 -9.40 -12.02 -7.75
CA SER A 101 -10.06 -10.76 -8.10
C SER A 101 -9.13 -9.55 -8.00
N LEU A 102 -8.31 -9.49 -6.94
CA LEU A 102 -7.31 -8.44 -6.73
C LEU A 102 -6.28 -8.45 -7.87
N LEU A 103 -5.67 -9.61 -8.13
CA LEU A 103 -4.68 -9.78 -9.20
C LEU A 103 -5.25 -9.43 -10.58
N ASN A 104 -6.51 -9.78 -10.83
CA ASN A 104 -7.17 -9.44 -12.08
C ASN A 104 -7.37 -7.94 -12.25
N SER A 105 -7.79 -7.24 -11.18
CA SER A 105 -7.94 -5.79 -11.17
C SER A 105 -6.59 -5.08 -11.41
N HIS A 106 -5.53 -5.60 -10.79
CA HIS A 106 -4.19 -5.05 -10.88
C HIS A 106 -3.53 -5.19 -12.25
N LYS A 107 -4.06 -6.02 -13.16
CA LYS A 107 -3.62 -6.05 -14.57
C LYS A 107 -3.75 -4.68 -15.25
N ASN A 108 -4.64 -3.83 -14.75
CA ASN A 108 -4.85 -2.50 -15.29
C ASN A 108 -3.86 -1.48 -14.75
N ILE A 109 -2.95 -1.82 -13.82
CA ILE A 109 -1.92 -0.89 -13.30
C ILE A 109 -0.92 -0.54 -14.41
N THR A 110 -0.53 0.73 -14.43
CA THR A 110 0.37 1.35 -15.41
C THR A 110 1.50 2.09 -14.70
N ALA A 111 2.58 2.38 -15.43
CA ALA A 111 3.75 3.05 -14.84
C ALA A 111 3.42 4.41 -14.18
N PRO A 112 2.55 5.28 -14.75
CA PRO A 112 2.15 6.51 -14.09
C PRO A 112 1.61 6.31 -12.66
N ASP A 113 0.86 5.24 -12.39
CA ASP A 113 0.20 5.05 -11.09
C ASP A 113 1.21 4.91 -9.94
N TRP A 114 2.45 4.50 -10.23
CA TRP A 114 3.52 4.51 -9.23
C TRP A 114 3.77 5.90 -8.65
N TYR A 115 3.65 6.96 -9.45
CA TYR A 115 3.80 8.33 -8.95
C TYR A 115 2.67 8.72 -8.00
N PHE A 116 1.44 8.28 -8.28
CA PHE A 116 0.35 8.42 -7.33
C PHE A 116 0.63 7.63 -6.05
N ASN A 117 1.00 6.35 -6.17
CA ASN A 117 1.33 5.51 -5.01
C ASN A 117 2.40 6.15 -4.13
N ARG A 118 3.43 6.73 -4.77
CA ARG A 118 4.53 7.41 -4.10
C ARG A 118 4.12 8.74 -3.47
N ALA A 119 3.18 9.47 -4.06
CA ALA A 119 2.59 10.64 -3.42
C ALA A 119 1.90 10.26 -2.11
N ILE A 120 1.07 9.21 -2.13
CA ILE A 120 0.38 8.71 -0.93
C ILE A 120 1.38 8.24 0.10
N TYR A 121 2.41 7.46 -0.28
CA TYR A 121 3.50 7.08 0.61
C TYR A 121 4.10 8.28 1.36
N ASN A 122 4.44 9.36 0.65
CA ASN A 122 5.03 10.55 1.27
C ASN A 122 4.08 11.19 2.29
N VAL A 123 2.77 11.24 2.00
CA VAL A 123 1.75 11.70 2.95
C VAL A 123 1.71 10.80 4.19
N MET A 124 1.75 9.49 4.01
CA MET A 124 1.75 8.52 5.10
C MET A 124 3.01 8.61 5.97
N VAL A 125 4.18 8.90 5.39
CA VAL A 125 5.41 9.16 6.17
C VAL A 125 5.26 10.40 7.05
N ALA A 126 4.68 11.49 6.53
CA ALA A 126 4.43 12.68 7.35
C ALA A 126 3.47 12.38 8.51
N ILE A 127 2.40 11.63 8.24
CA ILE A 127 1.44 11.18 9.25
C ILE A 127 2.13 10.35 10.34
N GLN A 128 2.96 9.38 9.94
CA GLN A 128 3.68 8.53 10.88
C GLN A 128 4.65 9.33 11.75
N ASN A 129 5.39 10.28 11.18
CA ASN A 129 6.28 11.16 11.94
C ASN A 129 5.49 11.99 12.98
N ASP A 130 4.35 12.56 12.60
CA ASP A 130 3.49 13.33 13.51
C ASP A 130 2.91 12.45 14.64
N LEU A 131 2.47 11.23 14.33
CA LEU A 131 1.93 10.30 15.32
C LEU A 131 3.00 9.80 16.29
N ALA A 132 4.19 9.49 15.77
CA ALA A 132 5.32 9.01 16.55
C ALA A 132 6.05 10.13 17.32
N LYS A 133 5.70 11.41 17.05
CA LYS A 133 6.38 12.60 17.61
C LYS A 133 7.89 12.56 17.39
N VAL A 134 8.31 12.08 16.21
CA VAL A 134 9.73 11.97 15.86
C VAL A 134 10.26 13.34 15.47
N ASP A 135 11.40 13.73 16.04
CA ASP A 135 12.16 14.88 15.56
C ASP A 135 12.90 14.49 14.27
N ALA A 136 12.18 14.58 13.14
CA ALA A 136 12.67 14.15 11.84
C ALA A 136 13.35 15.32 11.11
N THR A 137 14.51 15.06 10.50
CA THR A 137 15.20 16.04 9.63
C THR A 137 14.31 16.55 8.49
N ARG A 138 13.33 15.76 8.07
CA ARG A 138 12.32 16.13 7.06
C ARG A 138 10.98 16.30 7.75
N ASP A 139 10.50 17.53 7.75
CA ASP A 139 9.24 17.91 8.37
C ASP A 139 8.03 17.57 7.47
N ARG A 140 6.84 17.90 7.99
CA ARG A 140 5.57 17.72 7.29
C ARG A 140 5.53 18.46 5.95
N GLU A 141 6.04 19.69 5.91
CA GLU A 141 6.00 20.53 4.70
C GLU A 141 6.82 19.93 3.57
N TYR A 142 8.01 19.41 3.89
CA TYR A 142 8.86 18.69 2.96
C TYR A 142 8.12 17.53 2.31
N TRP A 143 7.50 16.67 3.12
CA TRP A 143 6.83 15.46 2.64
C TRP A 143 5.58 15.79 1.81
N LEU A 144 4.78 16.77 2.22
CA LEU A 144 3.62 17.24 1.45
C LEU A 144 4.04 17.88 0.12
N THR A 145 5.13 18.66 0.11
CA THR A 145 5.69 19.22 -1.12
C THR A 145 6.20 18.13 -2.06
N SER A 146 6.87 17.11 -1.52
CA SER A 146 7.32 15.95 -2.27
C SER A 146 6.15 15.16 -2.86
N ALA A 147 5.09 14.91 -2.07
CA ALA A 147 3.86 14.28 -2.54
C ALA A 147 3.19 15.07 -3.66
N ARG A 148 3.12 16.40 -3.54
CA ARG A 148 2.57 17.28 -4.58
C ARG A 148 3.32 17.15 -5.91
N LYS A 149 4.66 17.21 -5.88
CA LYS A 149 5.48 17.02 -7.10
C LYS A 149 5.17 15.69 -7.79
N ARG A 150 4.93 14.63 -7.01
CA ARG A 150 4.56 13.32 -7.54
C ARG A 150 3.17 13.30 -8.17
N ILE A 151 2.17 13.92 -7.53
CA ILE A 151 0.83 14.09 -8.13
C ILE A 151 0.89 14.92 -9.41
N GLU A 152 1.68 15.99 -9.45
CA GLU A 152 1.86 16.80 -10.67
C GLU A 152 2.50 15.99 -11.80
N THR A 153 3.49 15.14 -11.50
CA THR A 153 4.05 14.21 -12.48
C THR A 153 3.00 13.19 -12.96
N TRP A 154 2.23 12.60 -12.03
CA TRP A 154 1.14 11.67 -12.38
C TRP A 154 0.15 12.32 -13.35
N LYS A 155 -0.35 13.53 -13.04
CA LYS A 155 -1.29 14.29 -13.89
C LYS A 155 -0.78 14.53 -15.30
N LYS A 156 0.51 14.84 -15.46
CA LYS A 156 1.12 15.06 -16.78
C LYS A 156 1.15 13.79 -17.63
N MET A 157 1.19 12.63 -16.99
CA MET A 157 1.29 11.32 -17.64
C MET A 157 -0.08 10.65 -17.87
N THR A 158 -1.14 11.11 -17.21
CA THR A 158 -2.45 10.43 -17.18
C THR A 158 -3.52 11.09 -18.05
N SER A 159 -3.19 12.07 -18.89
CA SER A 159 -4.16 12.75 -19.76
C SER A 159 -4.95 11.82 -20.71
N ALA A 160 -4.44 10.61 -20.96
CA ALA A 160 -5.10 9.56 -21.75
C ALA A 160 -5.50 8.32 -20.94
N ILE A 161 -5.32 8.33 -19.62
CA ILE A 161 -5.55 7.17 -18.74
C ILE A 161 -6.88 7.36 -18.02
N SER A 162 -7.78 6.37 -18.14
CA SER A 162 -9.06 6.38 -17.44
C SER A 162 -8.87 6.45 -15.90
N SER A 163 -9.89 6.94 -15.19
CA SER A 163 -9.89 7.01 -13.71
C SER A 163 -9.56 5.67 -13.04
N PHE A 164 -9.05 5.71 -11.81
CA PHE A 164 -8.74 4.49 -11.05
C PHE A 164 -9.99 3.61 -10.88
N GLU A 165 -11.13 4.22 -10.63
CA GLU A 165 -12.44 3.57 -10.47
C GLU A 165 -12.83 2.83 -11.75
N SER A 166 -12.76 3.50 -12.91
CA SER A 166 -13.08 2.89 -14.21
C SER A 166 -12.12 1.75 -14.60
N ARG A 167 -10.92 1.74 -14.03
CA ARG A 167 -9.91 0.69 -14.21
C ARG A 167 -10.02 -0.44 -13.18
N GLY A 168 -10.97 -0.35 -12.25
CA GLY A 168 -11.16 -1.33 -11.17
C GLY A 168 -10.05 -1.28 -10.09
N LEU A 169 -9.30 -0.18 -9.98
CA LEU A 169 -8.18 -0.04 -9.04
C LEU A 169 -8.58 0.56 -7.69
N VAL A 170 -9.87 0.68 -7.41
CA VAL A 170 -10.41 1.17 -6.14
C VAL A 170 -11.29 0.09 -5.54
N ARG A 171 -10.73 -0.64 -4.58
CA ARG A 171 -11.42 -1.78 -3.95
C ARG A 171 -12.53 -1.36 -2.99
N PHE A 172 -12.38 -0.21 -2.34
CA PHE A 172 -13.31 0.34 -1.36
C PHE A 172 -13.73 1.76 -1.74
N PRO A 173 -14.57 1.94 -2.77
CA PRO A 173 -14.93 3.27 -3.28
C PRO A 173 -15.66 4.13 -2.24
N ASP A 174 -16.37 3.52 -1.30
CA ASP A 174 -17.12 4.24 -0.26
C ASP A 174 -16.28 4.56 0.99
N ALA A 175 -15.01 4.13 1.06
CA ALA A 175 -14.17 4.36 2.22
C ALA A 175 -13.68 5.82 2.27
N GLU A 176 -13.86 6.48 3.42
CA GLU A 176 -13.53 7.90 3.59
C GLU A 176 -12.04 8.19 3.34
N ASP A 177 -11.14 7.35 3.84
CA ASP A 177 -9.70 7.51 3.67
C ASP A 177 -9.25 7.33 2.22
N ILE A 178 -9.83 6.37 1.51
CA ILE A 178 -9.61 6.18 0.06
C ILE A 178 -10.07 7.42 -0.72
N ASN A 179 -11.27 7.94 -0.43
CA ASN A 179 -11.77 9.15 -1.05
C ASN A 179 -10.90 10.38 -0.74
N LEU A 180 -10.36 10.48 0.47
CA LEU A 180 -9.41 11.53 0.85
C LEU A 180 -8.08 11.40 0.07
N MET A 181 -7.55 10.18 -0.11
CA MET A 181 -6.35 9.94 -0.92
C MET A 181 -6.58 10.33 -2.39
N LEU A 182 -7.71 9.93 -2.97
CA LEU A 182 -8.09 10.29 -4.33
C LEU A 182 -8.30 11.80 -4.49
N SER A 183 -8.85 12.46 -3.46
CA SER A 183 -9.06 13.92 -3.48
C SER A 183 -7.75 14.71 -3.57
N LEU A 184 -6.60 14.16 -3.17
CA LEU A 184 -5.30 14.81 -3.38
C LEU A 184 -4.99 15.03 -4.87
N CYS A 185 -5.56 14.21 -5.76
CA CYS A 185 -5.42 14.37 -7.20
C CYS A 185 -6.14 15.60 -7.75
N SER A 186 -7.22 16.07 -7.17
CA SER A 186 -8.01 17.19 -7.71
C SER A 186 -7.96 18.43 -6.84
N ALA A 187 -7.69 18.28 -5.54
CA ALA A 187 -7.72 19.38 -4.59
C ALA A 187 -6.59 20.40 -4.83
N PRO A 188 -6.89 21.71 -4.73
CA PRO A 188 -5.86 22.73 -4.76
C PRO A 188 -5.03 22.67 -3.47
N TYR A 189 -3.79 23.17 -3.52
CA TYR A 189 -2.78 22.90 -2.49
C TYR A 189 -3.18 23.42 -1.10
N GLU A 190 -3.88 24.55 -1.03
CA GLU A 190 -4.40 25.12 0.22
C GLU A 190 -5.41 24.20 0.94
N LYS A 191 -6.01 23.23 0.23
CA LYS A 191 -6.89 22.22 0.84
C LYS A 191 -6.15 20.98 1.33
N TRP A 192 -4.89 20.78 0.93
CA TRP A 192 -4.11 19.60 1.32
C TRP A 192 -3.92 19.51 2.84
N GLY A 193 -3.75 20.64 3.53
CA GLY A 193 -3.66 20.65 4.99
C GLY A 193 -4.92 20.11 5.69
N LYS A 194 -6.11 20.32 5.10
CA LYS A 194 -7.37 19.76 5.62
C LYS A 194 -7.44 18.26 5.34
N ILE A 195 -7.17 17.83 4.11
CA ILE A 195 -7.16 16.42 3.72
C ILE A 195 -6.17 15.64 4.58
N TYR A 196 -4.97 16.17 4.78
CA TYR A 196 -3.94 15.63 5.66
C TYR A 196 -4.45 15.38 7.09
N LYS A 197 -5.10 16.38 7.71
CA LYS A 197 -5.64 16.25 9.08
C LYS A 197 -6.70 15.15 9.17
N GLN A 198 -7.52 14.98 8.13
CA GLN A 198 -8.53 13.92 8.09
C GLN A 198 -7.87 12.55 7.94
N LEU A 199 -6.91 12.39 7.02
CA LEU A 199 -6.12 11.17 6.88
C LEU A 199 -5.39 10.82 8.18
N LEU A 200 -4.75 11.79 8.84
CA LEU A 200 -4.09 11.63 10.15
C LEU A 200 -5.06 11.09 11.21
N LYS A 201 -6.30 11.61 11.23
CA LYS A 201 -7.34 11.11 12.14
C LYS A 201 -7.69 9.66 11.81
N CYS A 202 -7.97 9.34 10.54
CA CYS A 202 -8.27 7.97 10.09
C CYS A 202 -7.15 6.99 10.47
N THR A 203 -5.88 7.36 10.23
CA THR A 203 -4.72 6.54 10.60
C THR A 203 -4.68 6.27 12.10
N ARG A 204 -4.85 7.30 12.93
CA ARG A 204 -4.85 7.15 14.39
C ARG A 204 -5.99 6.25 14.88
N ASP A 205 -7.19 6.43 14.35
CA ASP A 205 -8.35 5.64 14.75
C ASP A 205 -8.19 4.17 14.34
N ASN A 206 -7.60 3.94 13.17
CA ASN A 206 -7.22 2.61 12.68
C ASN A 206 -6.16 1.95 13.57
N GLU A 207 -5.06 2.65 13.91
CA GLU A 207 -4.01 2.14 14.79
C GLU A 207 -4.54 1.79 16.18
N ASN A 208 -5.35 2.68 16.77
CA ASN A 208 -5.96 2.45 18.08
C ASN A 208 -6.88 1.23 18.08
N THR A 209 -7.69 1.07 17.02
CA THR A 209 -8.60 -0.08 16.91
C THR A 209 -7.84 -1.37 16.71
N LEU A 210 -6.85 -1.39 15.81
CA LEU A 210 -6.03 -2.58 15.59
C LEU A 210 -5.28 -2.96 16.88
N ALA A 211 -4.71 -1.99 17.60
CA ALA A 211 -4.05 -2.25 18.89
C ALA A 211 -5.02 -2.84 19.92
N LYS A 212 -6.26 -2.33 20.01
CA LYS A 212 -7.29 -2.90 20.88
C LYS A 212 -7.65 -4.33 20.47
N PHE A 213 -7.81 -4.59 19.17
CA PHE A 213 -8.10 -5.91 18.64
C PHE A 213 -6.98 -6.92 18.95
N LEU A 214 -5.72 -6.55 18.73
CA LEU A 214 -4.56 -7.41 18.99
C LEU A 214 -4.34 -7.69 20.48
N LYS A 215 -4.68 -6.74 21.36
CA LYS A 215 -4.59 -6.91 22.82
C LYS A 215 -5.74 -7.75 23.40
N ALA A 216 -6.80 -8.00 22.64
CA ALA A 216 -7.94 -8.77 23.11
C ALA A 216 -7.59 -10.26 23.29
N LYS A 217 -7.64 -10.73 24.55
CA LYS A 217 -7.21 -12.08 24.95
C LYS A 217 -8.19 -13.21 24.56
N SER A 218 -9.40 -12.89 24.12
CA SER A 218 -10.42 -13.89 23.76
C SER A 218 -11.10 -13.58 22.43
N ALA A 219 -11.62 -14.62 21.77
CA ALA A 219 -12.39 -14.48 20.53
C ALA A 219 -13.62 -13.58 20.71
N SER A 220 -14.33 -13.71 21.85
CA SER A 220 -15.47 -12.85 22.17
C SER A 220 -15.08 -11.37 22.33
N ALA A 221 -13.92 -11.08 22.93
CA ALA A 221 -13.43 -9.71 23.05
C ALA A 221 -12.99 -9.12 21.70
N ARG A 222 -12.40 -9.93 20.82
CA ARG A 222 -12.11 -9.54 19.43
C ARG A 222 -13.39 -9.20 18.67
N LYS A 223 -14.41 -10.08 18.70
CA LYS A 223 -15.72 -9.83 18.08
C LYS A 223 -16.37 -8.54 18.58
N ARG A 224 -16.34 -8.29 19.90
CA ARG A 224 -16.84 -7.04 20.48
C ARG A 224 -16.12 -5.82 19.95
N THR A 225 -14.80 -5.89 19.81
CA THR A 225 -13.98 -4.79 19.26
C THR A 225 -14.38 -4.47 17.81
N VAL A 226 -14.64 -5.49 17.00
CA VAL A 226 -15.15 -5.33 15.62
C VAL A 226 -16.52 -4.63 15.62
N LEU A 227 -17.48 -5.14 16.38
CA LEU A 227 -18.84 -4.58 16.43
C LEU A 227 -18.85 -3.13 16.93
N GLU A 228 -18.03 -2.80 17.94
CA GLU A 228 -17.89 -1.43 18.43
C GLU A 228 -17.27 -0.49 17.37
N ALA A 229 -16.28 -0.97 16.61
CA ALA A 229 -15.64 -0.20 15.55
C ALA A 229 -16.63 0.13 14.41
N GLU A 230 -17.44 -0.86 14.02
CA GLU A 230 -18.48 -0.70 12.99
C GLU A 230 -19.59 0.26 13.44
N ALA A 231 -20.10 0.10 14.67
CA ALA A 231 -21.17 0.94 15.20
C ALA A 231 -20.77 2.43 15.28
N LYS A 232 -19.50 2.70 15.60
CA LYS A 232 -18.99 4.08 15.76
C LYS A 232 -18.51 4.69 14.45
N ARG A 233 -18.38 3.92 13.37
CA ARG A 233 -17.83 4.34 12.07
C ARG A 233 -16.47 5.05 12.20
N PHE A 234 -15.65 4.63 13.17
CA PHE A 234 -14.34 5.23 13.42
C PHE A 234 -13.24 4.64 12.54
N VAL A 235 -13.52 3.52 11.89
CA VAL A 235 -12.52 2.67 11.26
C VAL A 235 -12.81 2.52 9.79
N THR A 236 -11.76 2.52 8.99
CA THR A 236 -11.91 2.51 7.53
C THR A 236 -12.23 1.11 7.03
N ALA A 237 -12.92 1.02 5.90
CA ALA A 237 -13.39 -0.26 5.35
C ALA A 237 -12.26 -1.29 5.17
N PRO A 238 -11.04 -0.92 4.69
CA PRO A 238 -9.93 -1.86 4.61
C PRO A 238 -9.58 -2.53 5.95
N LEU A 239 -9.51 -1.74 7.05
CA LEU A 239 -9.18 -2.31 8.35
C LEU A 239 -10.33 -3.18 8.90
N ILE A 240 -11.58 -2.73 8.75
CA ILE A 240 -12.76 -3.50 9.18
C ILE A 240 -12.77 -4.90 8.54
N GLU A 241 -12.53 -5.00 7.23
CA GLU A 241 -12.50 -6.29 6.54
C GLU A 241 -11.48 -7.26 7.20
N VAL A 242 -10.27 -6.78 7.43
CA VAL A 242 -9.19 -7.61 8.00
C VAL A 242 -9.52 -8.07 9.42
N ILE A 243 -10.01 -7.19 10.29
CA ILE A 243 -10.33 -7.57 11.67
C ILE A 243 -11.59 -8.45 11.75
N ARG A 244 -12.56 -8.30 10.83
CA ARG A 244 -13.72 -9.20 10.71
C ARG A 244 -13.30 -10.61 10.34
N LYS A 245 -12.46 -10.74 9.30
CA LYS A 245 -11.91 -12.03 8.87
C LYS A 245 -11.17 -12.74 10.01
N ASN A 246 -10.29 -12.01 10.72
CA ASN A 246 -9.54 -12.54 11.86
C ASN A 246 -10.40 -12.79 13.12
N ALA A 247 -11.65 -12.33 13.15
CA ALA A 247 -12.63 -12.63 14.19
C ALA A 247 -13.62 -13.75 13.81
N GLY A 248 -13.50 -14.32 12.60
CA GLY A 248 -14.43 -15.32 12.06
C GLY A 248 -15.83 -14.73 11.79
N LEU A 249 -15.89 -13.51 11.26
CA LEU A 249 -17.13 -12.80 10.90
C LEU A 249 -17.28 -12.60 9.38
N LEU A 250 -16.39 -13.20 8.59
CA LEU A 250 -16.37 -13.25 7.12
C LEU A 250 -15.97 -14.65 6.68
#